data_AF-A0A954GNM0-F1
#
_entry.id   AF-A0A954GNM0-F1
#
_cell.length_a   1.000
_cell.length_b   1.000
_cell.length_c   1.000
_cell.angle_alpha   90.00
_cell.angle_beta   90.00
_cell.angle_gamma   90.00
#
_symmetry.space_group_name_H-M   'P 1'
#
loop_
_entity.id
_entity.type
_entity.pdbx_description
1 polymer ?
#
loop_
_entity_poly.entity_id
_entity_poly.type
_entity_poly.pdbx_seq_one_letter_code
_entity_poly.pdbx_strand_id
1 'polypeptide(L)'
;EEVETLVTFPIETAINGANGVQAVRSSSGIGISVIYVEFDWGTDIYTDRQIVMERLQLVQDRMPAGVSPTLAPISSIMGQILMLGMWSDDGATDPVELRTLADWVVRQRLLTIPGVSQVFTMGGGRKQFQVLVDPDELLRYGVTLHDVKQAVVNSNQNATGGYLDQQGPNELLVRALGRIQTIE
;
A
#
# COMPACT_ATOMS: atom_id res chain seq x y z
N GLU A 1 16.77 -12.77 0.34
CA GLU A 1 17.74 -12.74 -0.75
C GLU A 1 17.24 -11.93 -1.96
N GLU A 2 16.12 -12.30 -2.60
CA GLU A 2 15.61 -11.51 -3.76
C GLU A 2 15.24 -10.06 -3.40
N VAL A 3 14.52 -9.84 -2.30
CA VAL A 3 14.16 -8.49 -1.82
C VAL A 3 15.40 -7.64 -1.55
N GLU A 4 16.42 -8.25 -0.95
CA GLU A 4 17.67 -7.56 -0.64
C GLU A 4 18.40 -7.14 -1.92
N THR A 5 18.54 -8.06 -2.88
CA THR A 5 19.29 -7.82 -4.12
C THR A 5 18.57 -6.86 -5.05
N LEU A 6 17.24 -6.99 -5.20
CA LEU A 6 16.45 -6.26 -6.18
C LEU A 6 15.89 -4.93 -5.66
N VAL A 7 15.73 -4.77 -4.34
CA VAL A 7 15.11 -3.58 -3.74
C VAL A 7 16.07 -2.87 -2.79
N THR A 8 16.58 -3.59 -1.79
CA THR A 8 17.37 -2.97 -0.72
C THR A 8 18.69 -2.42 -1.23
N PHE A 9 19.47 -3.24 -1.93
CA PHE A 9 20.81 -2.91 -2.41
C PHE A 9 20.85 -1.70 -3.37
N PRO A 10 19.95 -1.59 -4.38
CA PRO A 10 19.89 -0.39 -5.21
C PRO A 10 19.59 0.89 -4.42
N ILE A 11 18.68 0.84 -3.44
CA ILE A 11 18.31 2.00 -2.63
C ILE A 11 19.46 2.40 -1.71
N GLU A 12 20.09 1.45 -1.01
CA GLU A 12 21.25 1.71 -0.16
C GLU A 12 22.39 2.34 -0.96
N THR A 13 22.69 1.81 -2.14
CA THR A 13 23.77 2.32 -2.99
C THR A 13 23.51 3.76 -3.44
N ALA A 14 22.25 4.13 -3.70
CA ALA A 14 21.90 5.48 -4.11
C ALA A 14 21.88 6.48 -2.95
N ILE A 15 21.59 6.02 -1.74
CA ILE A 15 21.61 6.85 -0.53
C ILE A 15 23.03 6.96 0.04
N ASN A 16 23.86 5.93 -0.12
CA ASN A 16 25.26 5.98 0.27
C ASN A 16 25.99 7.11 -0.48
N GLY A 17 26.51 8.08 0.28
CA GLY A 17 27.17 9.26 -0.25
C GLY A 17 26.25 10.47 -0.50
N ALA A 18 24.97 10.41 -0.11
CA ALA A 18 24.17 11.63 0.03
C ALA A 18 24.77 12.56 1.10
N ASN A 19 24.59 13.87 0.91
CA ASN A 19 25.09 14.87 1.83
C ASN A 19 24.45 14.68 3.23
N GLY A 20 25.24 14.77 4.29
CA GLY A 20 24.77 14.68 5.68
C GLY A 20 24.47 13.26 6.17
N VAL A 21 24.53 12.24 5.31
CA VAL A 21 24.30 10.85 5.70
C VAL A 21 25.54 10.31 6.43
N GLN A 22 25.38 9.93 7.69
CA GLN A 22 26.42 9.26 8.49
C GLN A 22 26.44 7.75 8.25
N ALA A 23 25.27 7.13 8.24
CA ALA A 23 25.14 5.68 8.10
C ALA A 23 23.84 5.31 7.39
N VAL A 24 23.89 4.21 6.64
CA VAL A 24 22.72 3.55 6.07
C VAL A 24 22.69 2.14 6.64
N ARG A 25 21.56 1.75 7.22
CA ARG A 25 21.33 0.40 7.75
C ARG A 25 20.06 -0.14 7.14
N SER A 26 20.02 -1.42 6.79
CA SER A 26 18.79 -2.04 6.31
C SER A 26 18.48 -3.34 7.02
N SER A 27 17.21 -3.71 6.91
CA SER A 27 16.70 -5.02 7.30
C SER A 27 15.72 -5.48 6.22
N SER A 28 16.03 -6.64 5.63
CA SER A 28 15.21 -7.25 4.57
C SER A 28 14.57 -8.52 5.11
N GLY A 29 13.25 -8.62 4.97
CA GLY A 29 12.44 -9.79 5.31
C GLY A 29 11.59 -10.27 4.14
N ILE A 30 10.73 -11.26 4.39
CA ILE A 30 9.82 -11.79 3.38
C ILE A 30 8.81 -10.69 3.00
N GLY A 31 8.93 -10.18 1.77
CA GLY A 31 8.01 -9.16 1.22
C GLY A 31 8.15 -7.75 1.82
N ILE A 32 9.19 -7.48 2.62
CA ILE A 32 9.42 -6.17 3.23
C ILE A 32 10.90 -5.84 3.27
N SER A 33 11.23 -4.58 2.99
CA SER A 33 12.56 -4.00 3.19
C SER A 33 12.42 -2.69 3.95
N VAL A 34 13.18 -2.54 5.02
CA VAL A 34 13.24 -1.32 5.85
C VAL A 34 14.66 -0.80 5.81
N ILE A 35 14.83 0.47 5.43
CA ILE A 35 16.12 1.14 5.32
C ILE A 35 16.11 2.35 6.24
N TYR A 36 17.07 2.41 7.15
CA TYR A 36 17.35 3.50 8.07
C TYR A 36 18.49 4.35 7.50
N VAL A 37 18.25 5.65 7.41
CA VAL A 37 19.25 6.64 7.00
C VAL A 37 19.51 7.54 8.20
N GLU A 38 20.72 7.49 8.72
CA GLU A 38 21.16 8.24 9.90
C GLU A 38 21.89 9.50 9.44
N PHE A 39 21.46 10.66 9.94
CA PHE A 39 22.06 11.97 9.68
C PHE A 39 22.79 12.49 10.93
N ASP A 40 23.65 13.50 10.74
CA ASP A 40 24.33 14.21 11.83
C ASP A 40 23.35 14.79 12.86
N TRP A 41 23.81 14.93 14.11
CA TRP A 41 23.00 15.54 15.16
C TRP A 41 22.73 17.02 14.87
N GLY A 42 21.49 17.46 15.08
CA GLY A 42 21.10 18.87 14.94
C GLY A 42 20.85 19.32 13.50
N THR A 43 20.84 18.40 12.53
CA THR A 43 20.36 18.67 11.17
C THR A 43 18.86 18.97 11.15
N ASP A 44 18.42 19.70 10.13
CA ASP A 44 17.01 19.92 9.87
C ASP A 44 16.40 18.71 9.17
N ILE A 45 15.45 18.06 9.84
CA ILE A 45 14.79 16.84 9.34
C ILE A 45 14.12 17.04 7.98
N TYR A 46 13.64 18.24 7.66
CA TYR A 46 12.99 18.48 6.36
C TYR A 46 14.02 18.47 5.23
N THR A 47 15.18 19.07 5.46
CA THR A 47 16.32 19.04 4.54
C THR A 47 16.82 17.60 4.33
N ASP A 48 17.00 16.84 5.42
CA ASP A 48 17.45 15.45 5.35
C ASP A 48 16.48 14.58 4.53
N ARG A 49 15.17 14.74 4.77
CA ARG A 49 14.13 14.05 4.01
C ARG A 49 14.13 14.43 2.54
N GLN A 50 14.37 15.69 2.22
CA GLN A 50 14.48 16.14 0.83
C GLN A 50 15.63 15.43 0.13
N ILE A 51 16.81 15.37 0.76
CA ILE A 51 17.98 14.67 0.22
C ILE A 51 17.65 13.20 -0.06
N VAL A 52 17.01 12.51 0.90
CA VAL A 52 16.60 11.11 0.70
C VAL A 52 15.58 10.97 -0.43
N MET A 53 14.59 11.87 -0.53
CA MET A 53 13.59 11.83 -1.61
C MET A 53 14.20 12.03 -2.99
N GLU A 54 15.16 12.94 -3.12
CA GLU A 54 15.90 13.17 -4.38
C GLU A 54 16.66 11.91 -4.80
N ARG A 55 17.34 11.23 -3.86
CA ARG A 55 18.02 9.95 -4.16
C ARG A 55 17.05 8.84 -4.50
N LEU A 56 15.89 8.80 -3.84
CA LEU A 56 14.87 7.77 -4.07
C LEU A 56 14.27 7.86 -5.47
N GLN A 57 14.10 9.08 -6.01
CA GLN A 57 13.62 9.29 -7.38
C GLN A 57 14.57 8.69 -8.42
N LEU A 58 15.89 8.73 -8.19
CA LEU A 58 16.89 8.19 -9.13
C LEU A 58 16.88 6.66 -9.23
N VAL A 59 16.36 5.96 -8.23
CA VAL A 59 16.29 4.49 -8.20
C VAL A 59 14.91 3.95 -8.55
N GLN A 60 13.92 4.83 -8.70
CA GLN A 60 12.53 4.42 -8.93
C GLN A 60 12.37 3.61 -10.23
N ASP A 61 13.09 3.97 -11.29
CA ASP A 61 13.08 3.24 -12.58
C ASP A 61 13.76 1.87 -12.52
N ARG A 62 14.55 1.60 -11.46
CA ARG A 62 15.24 0.32 -11.26
C ARG A 62 14.45 -0.64 -10.37
N MET A 63 13.32 -0.19 -9.81
CA MET A 63 12.50 -1.01 -8.94
C MET A 63 11.72 -2.07 -9.74
N PRO A 64 11.54 -3.29 -9.21
CA PRO A 64 10.66 -4.29 -9.82
C PRO A 64 9.22 -3.79 -9.95
N ALA A 65 8.48 -4.34 -10.92
CA ALA A 65 7.08 -3.98 -11.13
C ALA A 65 6.25 -4.16 -9.85
N GLY A 66 5.52 -3.10 -9.46
CA GLY A 66 4.69 -3.09 -8.27
C GLY A 66 5.41 -2.74 -6.96
N VAL A 67 6.73 -2.52 -6.99
CA VAL A 67 7.49 -2.02 -5.84
C VAL A 67 7.64 -0.50 -5.97
N SER A 68 7.11 0.24 -5.00
CA SER A 68 7.32 1.68 -4.89
C SER A 68 7.86 1.99 -3.51
N PRO A 69 9.14 2.39 -3.38
CA PRO A 69 9.68 2.75 -2.09
C PRO A 69 9.06 4.07 -1.62
N THR A 70 8.69 4.12 -0.34
CA THR A 70 8.05 5.30 0.25
C THR A 70 8.77 5.71 1.52
N LEU A 71 8.95 7.02 1.70
CA LEU A 71 9.54 7.54 2.92
C LEU A 71 8.54 7.48 4.06
N ALA A 72 8.94 6.88 5.19
CA ALA A 72 8.12 6.84 6.40
C ALA A 72 7.80 8.28 6.90
N PRO A 73 6.67 8.50 7.60
CA PRO A 73 6.36 9.80 8.16
C PRO A 73 7.40 10.21 9.22
N ILE A 74 7.42 11.50 9.57
CA ILE A 74 8.28 12.00 10.65
C ILE A 74 7.75 11.46 11.98
N SER A 75 8.44 10.46 12.52
CA SER A 75 8.13 9.87 13.82
C SER A 75 9.42 9.48 14.53
N SER A 76 9.37 9.50 15.86
CA SER A 76 10.45 8.97 16.69
C SER A 76 10.27 7.46 16.85
N ILE A 77 11.37 6.72 17.02
CA ILE A 77 11.34 5.30 17.42
C ILE A 77 10.69 5.14 18.81
N MET A 78 10.81 6.15 19.67
CA MET A 78 10.09 6.25 20.95
C MET A 78 8.68 6.88 20.80
N GLY A 79 8.24 7.16 19.58
CA GLY A 79 6.99 7.86 19.28
C GLY A 79 5.73 7.01 19.44
N GLN A 80 5.86 5.73 19.83
CA GLN A 80 4.71 4.91 20.18
C GLN A 80 4.16 5.35 21.53
N ILE A 81 3.15 6.23 21.49
CA ILE A 81 2.53 6.82 22.68
C ILE A 81 1.34 6.01 23.22
N LEU A 82 0.67 5.22 22.38
CA LEU A 82 -0.55 4.52 22.74
C LEU A 82 -0.70 3.23 21.93
N MET A 83 -1.14 2.16 22.59
CA MET A 83 -1.58 0.92 21.97
C MET A 83 -3.05 0.70 22.30
N LEU A 84 -3.87 0.48 21.28
CA LEU A 84 -5.31 0.25 21.42
C LEU A 84 -5.65 -1.16 20.93
N GLY A 85 -6.46 -1.87 21.71
CA GLY A 85 -7.08 -3.12 21.32
C GLY A 85 -8.53 -2.91 20.92
N MET A 86 -8.96 -3.57 19.85
CA MET A 86 -10.38 -3.64 19.45
C MET A 86 -10.79 -5.10 19.45
N TRP A 87 -11.88 -5.43 20.15
CA TRP A 87 -12.44 -6.77 20.23
C TRP A 87 -13.97 -6.69 20.31
N SER A 88 -14.64 -7.82 20.06
CA SER A 88 -16.09 -7.99 20.22
C SER A 88 -16.32 -8.89 21.43
N ASP A 89 -17.05 -8.40 22.43
CA ASP A 89 -17.26 -9.09 23.72
C ASP A 89 -18.06 -10.39 23.57
N ASP A 90 -19.01 -10.40 22.62
CA ASP A 90 -19.89 -11.53 22.31
C ASP A 90 -19.40 -12.38 21.11
N GLY A 91 -18.32 -11.95 20.44
CA GLY A 91 -17.84 -12.56 19.20
C GLY A 91 -18.79 -12.38 18.02
N ALA A 92 -19.81 -11.51 18.12
CA ALA A 92 -20.76 -11.27 17.04
C ALA A 92 -20.13 -10.54 15.85
N THR A 93 -19.05 -9.77 16.07
CA THR A 93 -18.33 -9.08 14.99
C THR A 93 -17.10 -9.87 14.58
N ASP A 94 -17.02 -10.20 13.29
CA ASP A 94 -15.89 -10.92 12.72
C ASP A 94 -14.58 -10.08 12.83
N PRO A 95 -13.41 -10.70 13.08
CA PRO A 95 -12.14 -9.99 13.13
C PRO A 95 -11.82 -9.15 11.89
N VAL A 96 -12.26 -9.57 10.70
CA VAL A 96 -12.07 -8.84 9.44
C VAL A 96 -12.93 -7.58 9.40
N GLU A 97 -14.12 -7.63 9.98
CA GLU A 97 -14.99 -6.46 10.12
C GLU A 97 -14.44 -5.48 11.15
N LEU A 98 -13.96 -5.97 12.30
CA LEU A 98 -13.24 -5.14 13.28
C LEU A 98 -12.01 -4.48 12.66
N ARG A 99 -11.25 -5.23 11.85
CA ARG A 99 -10.11 -4.69 11.10
C ARG A 99 -10.53 -3.60 10.11
N THR A 100 -11.63 -3.82 9.41
CA THR A 100 -12.19 -2.83 8.47
C THR A 100 -12.59 -1.56 9.22
N LEU A 101 -13.26 -1.66 10.36
CA LEU A 101 -13.61 -0.52 11.21
C LEU A 101 -12.35 0.22 11.71
N ALA A 102 -11.33 -0.52 12.13
CA ALA A 102 -10.05 0.05 12.57
C ALA A 102 -9.37 0.84 11.45
N ASP A 103 -9.30 0.29 10.23
CA ASP A 103 -8.62 0.90 9.09
C ASP A 103 -9.35 2.13 8.53
N TRP A 104 -10.69 2.07 8.44
CA TRP A 104 -11.49 3.07 7.73
C TRP A 104 -12.12 4.12 8.63
N VAL A 105 -12.33 3.83 9.93
CA VAL A 105 -12.98 4.74 10.86
C VAL A 105 -12.02 5.21 11.95
N VAL A 106 -11.50 4.28 12.76
CA VAL A 106 -10.70 4.65 13.94
C VAL A 106 -9.39 5.31 13.53
N ARG A 107 -8.65 4.69 12.60
CA ARG A 107 -7.40 5.23 12.08
C ARG A 107 -7.57 6.64 11.51
N GLN A 108 -8.63 6.86 10.71
CA GLN A 108 -8.88 8.18 10.11
C GLN A 108 -9.12 9.25 11.18
N ARG A 109 -9.90 8.93 12.22
CA ARG A 109 -10.17 9.86 13.33
C ARG A 109 -8.94 10.14 14.20
N LEU A 110 -8.09 9.13 14.44
CA LEU A 110 -6.86 9.33 15.20
C LEU A 110 -5.85 10.22 14.46
N LEU A 111 -5.77 10.08 13.13
CA LEU A 111 -4.90 10.91 12.29
C LEU A 111 -5.34 12.39 12.22
N THR A 112 -6.56 12.75 12.63
CA THR A 112 -6.96 14.17 12.70
C THR A 112 -6.47 14.87 13.97
N ILE A 113 -5.90 14.14 14.93
CA ILE A 113 -5.40 14.71 16.18
C ILE A 113 -4.03 15.35 15.92
N PRO A 114 -3.85 16.66 16.22
CA PRO A 114 -2.56 17.32 16.05
C PRO A 114 -1.43 16.60 16.79
N GLY A 115 -0.32 16.36 16.10
CA GLY A 115 0.85 15.65 16.64
C GLY A 115 0.86 14.14 16.40
N VAL A 116 -0.25 13.55 15.93
CA VAL A 116 -0.27 12.15 15.50
C VAL A 116 0.27 12.04 14.08
N SER A 117 1.51 11.57 13.92
CA SER A 117 2.12 11.40 12.59
C SER A 117 1.77 10.09 11.90
N GLN A 118 1.43 9.04 12.68
CA GLN A 118 1.12 7.73 12.14
C GLN A 118 0.25 6.90 13.07
N VAL A 119 -0.62 6.07 12.47
CA VAL A 119 -1.42 5.07 13.16
C VAL A 119 -1.30 3.76 12.40
N PHE A 120 -0.76 2.75 13.08
CA PHE A 120 -0.63 1.39 12.56
C PHE A 120 -1.74 0.51 13.11
N THR A 121 -2.39 -0.22 12.22
CA THR A 121 -3.39 -1.23 12.55
C THR A 121 -2.79 -2.61 12.27
N MET A 122 -2.91 -3.54 13.22
CA MET A 122 -2.37 -4.91 13.13
C MET A 122 -3.44 -5.93 13.54
N GLY A 123 -3.35 -7.16 13.04
CA GLY A 123 -4.33 -8.22 13.33
C GLY A 123 -5.66 -8.09 12.58
N GLY A 124 -6.57 -9.01 12.86
CA GLY A 124 -7.96 -9.06 12.34
C GLY A 124 -8.13 -9.54 10.90
N GLY A 125 -7.07 -9.56 10.08
CA GLY A 125 -7.14 -9.98 8.68
C GLY A 125 -7.79 -8.91 7.79
N ARG A 126 -7.25 -8.69 6.59
CA ARG A 126 -7.82 -7.72 5.65
C ARG A 126 -8.90 -8.36 4.81
N LYS A 127 -10.01 -7.65 4.59
CA LYS A 127 -11.05 -8.10 3.67
C LYS A 127 -10.47 -8.22 2.27
N GLN A 128 -10.45 -9.44 1.75
CA GLN A 128 -9.95 -9.75 0.42
C GLN A 128 -10.89 -10.75 -0.26
N PHE A 129 -11.17 -10.51 -1.54
CA PHE A 129 -11.85 -11.49 -2.39
C PHE A 129 -10.79 -12.40 -3.00
N GLN A 130 -10.94 -13.71 -2.78
CA GLN A 130 -10.01 -14.70 -3.28
C GLN A 130 -10.69 -15.53 -4.36
N VAL A 131 -10.01 -15.64 -5.50
CA VAL A 131 -10.43 -16.55 -6.57
C VAL A 131 -9.63 -17.84 -6.40
N LEU A 132 -10.23 -18.82 -5.74
CA LEU A 132 -9.63 -20.14 -5.52
C LEU A 132 -9.99 -21.02 -6.72
N VAL A 133 -8.99 -21.32 -7.53
CA VAL A 133 -9.18 -22.05 -8.80
C VAL A 133 -8.87 -23.53 -8.59
N ASP A 134 -9.73 -24.40 -9.11
CA ASP A 134 -9.52 -25.85 -9.14
C ASP A 134 -8.71 -26.26 -10.38
N PRO A 135 -7.50 -26.84 -10.22
CA PRO A 135 -6.69 -27.29 -11.36
C PRO A 135 -7.37 -28.35 -12.25
N ASP A 136 -8.21 -29.21 -11.69
CA ASP A 136 -8.86 -30.28 -12.45
C ASP A 136 -9.97 -29.72 -13.35
N GLU A 137 -10.72 -28.74 -12.87
CA GLU A 137 -11.74 -28.03 -13.66
C GLU A 137 -11.08 -27.16 -14.76
N LEU A 138 -9.93 -26.53 -14.49
CA LEU A 138 -9.17 -25.83 -15.53
C LEU A 138 -8.80 -26.75 -16.70
N LEU A 139 -8.30 -27.95 -16.39
CA LEU A 139 -7.95 -28.95 -17.40
C LEU A 139 -9.19 -29.43 -18.16
N ARG A 140 -10.30 -29.66 -17.45
CA ARG A 140 -11.57 -30.10 -18.04
C ARG A 140 -12.12 -29.11 -19.07
N TYR A 141 -12.04 -27.82 -18.79
CA TYR A 141 -12.52 -26.77 -19.69
C TYR A 141 -11.45 -26.25 -20.66
N GLY A 142 -10.21 -26.74 -20.56
CA GLY A 142 -9.09 -26.28 -21.40
C GLY A 142 -8.73 -24.80 -21.16
N VAL A 143 -8.94 -24.30 -19.95
CA VAL A 143 -8.68 -22.91 -19.55
C VAL A 143 -7.40 -22.84 -18.73
N THR A 144 -6.53 -21.86 -18.98
CA THR A 144 -5.33 -21.68 -18.18
C THR A 144 -5.55 -20.77 -16.98
N LEU A 145 -4.69 -20.86 -15.96
CA LEU A 145 -4.71 -19.91 -14.84
C LEU A 145 -4.50 -18.46 -15.32
N HIS A 146 -3.75 -18.26 -16.41
CA HIS A 146 -3.55 -16.95 -17.01
C HIS A 146 -4.87 -16.38 -17.57
N ASP A 147 -5.67 -17.22 -18.22
CA ASP A 147 -6.98 -16.82 -18.77
C ASP A 147 -7.94 -16.41 -17.65
N VAL A 148 -7.99 -17.16 -16.55
CA VAL A 148 -8.80 -16.80 -15.38
C VAL A 148 -8.35 -15.47 -14.80
N LYS A 149 -7.03 -15.25 -14.64
CA LYS A 149 -6.49 -13.98 -14.17
C LYS A 149 -6.90 -12.82 -15.09
N GLN A 150 -6.77 -12.99 -16.40
CA GLN A 150 -7.10 -11.96 -17.36
C GLN A 150 -8.61 -11.67 -17.39
N ALA A 151 -9.44 -12.70 -17.28
CA ALA A 151 -10.88 -12.57 -17.20
C ALA A 151 -11.31 -11.75 -15.98
N VAL A 152 -10.75 -12.04 -14.79
CA VAL A 152 -11.03 -11.29 -13.56
C VAL A 152 -10.57 -9.83 -13.66
N VAL A 153 -9.41 -9.57 -14.28
CA VAL A 153 -8.92 -8.19 -14.49
C VAL A 153 -9.84 -7.42 -15.44
N ASN A 154 -10.32 -8.07 -16.50
CA ASN A 154 -11.19 -7.43 -17.50
C ASN A 154 -12.62 -7.24 -16.99
N SER A 155 -13.10 -8.12 -16.12
CA SER A 155 -14.45 -8.05 -15.56
C SER A 155 -14.59 -7.02 -14.45
N ASN A 156 -13.49 -6.56 -13.84
CA ASN A 156 -13.50 -5.68 -12.67
C ASN A 156 -13.05 -4.25 -12.99
N GLN A 157 -13.47 -3.70 -14.14
CA GLN A 157 -13.11 -2.35 -14.58
C GLN A 157 -14.32 -1.44 -14.66
N ASN A 158 -14.19 -0.22 -14.13
CA ASN A 158 -15.13 0.85 -14.42
C ASN A 158 -14.63 1.61 -15.66
N ALA A 159 -15.54 1.90 -16.59
CA ALA A 159 -15.22 2.72 -17.75
C ALA A 159 -16.06 4.00 -17.76
N THR A 160 -15.46 5.09 -18.21
CA THR A 160 -16.16 6.36 -18.40
C THR A 160 -16.69 6.42 -19.83
N GLY A 161 -18.00 6.64 -19.98
CA GLY A 161 -18.68 6.73 -21.28
C GLY A 161 -18.78 8.15 -21.84
N GLY A 162 -18.14 9.13 -21.20
CA GLY A 162 -18.22 10.54 -21.59
C GLY A 162 -19.51 11.20 -21.12
N TYR A 163 -20.02 12.15 -21.91
CA TYR A 163 -21.29 12.83 -21.67
C TYR A 163 -22.14 12.88 -22.94
N LEU A 164 -23.46 12.90 -22.78
CA LEU A 164 -24.41 13.12 -23.85
C LEU A 164 -24.87 14.58 -23.80
N ASP A 165 -24.71 15.30 -24.91
CA ASP A 165 -25.09 16.70 -25.10
C ASP A 165 -26.36 16.87 -25.96
N GLN A 166 -26.91 15.78 -26.49
CA GLN A 166 -27.98 15.82 -27.51
C GLN A 166 -29.41 15.93 -26.94
N GLN A 167 -29.59 16.13 -25.63
CA GLN A 167 -30.92 16.30 -25.00
C GLN A 167 -30.99 17.56 -24.11
N GLY A 168 -30.99 18.74 -24.74
CA GLY A 168 -31.28 20.02 -24.07
C GLY A 168 -30.07 20.68 -23.40
N PRO A 169 -30.26 21.60 -22.44
CA PRO A 169 -29.18 22.37 -21.81
C PRO A 169 -28.35 21.58 -20.78
N ASN A 170 -28.63 20.29 -20.60
CA ASN A 170 -28.03 19.47 -19.56
C ASN A 170 -27.07 18.43 -20.19
N GLU A 171 -25.85 18.36 -19.65
CA GLU A 171 -24.91 17.29 -19.98
C GLU A 171 -25.19 16.07 -19.10
N LEU A 172 -25.47 14.92 -19.71
CA LEU A 172 -25.69 13.66 -19.00
C LEU A 172 -24.42 12.82 -19.02
N LEU A 173 -23.79 12.65 -17.85
CA LEU A 173 -22.60 11.82 -17.69
C LEU A 173 -22.94 10.34 -17.82
N VAL A 174 -22.24 9.64 -18.72
CA VAL A 174 -22.36 8.19 -18.92
C VAL A 174 -21.20 7.50 -18.21
N ARG A 175 -21.52 6.51 -17.37
CA ARG A 175 -20.53 5.69 -16.66
C ARG A 175 -20.91 4.21 -16.75
N ALA A 176 -19.96 3.39 -17.16
CA ALA A 176 -20.06 1.93 -17.07
C ALA A 176 -19.53 1.48 -15.72
N LEU A 177 -20.39 0.84 -14.94
CA LEU A 177 -20.05 0.22 -13.67
C LEU A 177 -19.71 -1.25 -13.92
N GLY A 178 -18.46 -1.62 -13.69
CA GLY A 178 -18.01 -3.01 -13.80
C GLY A 178 -17.25 -3.50 -12.56
N ARG A 179 -17.04 -2.63 -11.55
CA ARG A 179 -16.39 -3.07 -10.31
C ARG A 179 -17.27 -4.05 -9.55
N ILE A 180 -16.72 -5.24 -9.30
CA ILE A 180 -17.34 -6.30 -8.50
C ILE A 180 -17.46 -5.83 -7.04
N GLN A 181 -18.65 -5.95 -6.47
CA GLN A 181 -18.95 -5.54 -5.09
C GLN A 181 -19.27 -6.74 -4.17
N THR A 182 -19.72 -7.84 -4.78
CA THR A 182 -20.23 -9.05 -4.14
C THR A 182 -19.51 -10.28 -4.68
N ILE A 183 -19.68 -11.42 -4.01
CA ILE A 183 -19.14 -12.70 -4.49
C ILE A 183 -20.05 -13.28 -5.58
N GLU A 184 -21.36 -13.02 -5.50
CA GLU A 184 -22.31 -13.26 -6.58
C GLU A 184 -22.15 -12.23 -7.71
#